data_AF-A0A535KNY5-F1
#
_entry.id   AF-A0A535KNY5-F1
#
_cell.length_a   1.000
_cell.length_b   1.000
_cell.length_c   1.000
_cell.angle_alpha   90.00
_cell.angle_beta   90.00
_cell.angle_gamma   90.00
#
_symmetry.space_group_name_H-M   'P 1'
#
loop_
_entity.id
_entity.type
_entity.pdbx_description
1 polymer ?
#
loop_
_entity_poly.entity_id
_entity_poly.type
_entity_poly.pdbx_seq_one_letter_code
_entity_poly.pdbx_strand_id
1 'polypeptide(L)'
;ALHVVPLAMKLSQAGIAGCDALKLIVDRFHEPLSIGRGLSIADLAVIGNDLHHVKVNVNQAVAGVNALRPGDLRFNAYLGKVAAEFHHYLPFLQTLLQEADQLLPALPALLGISAPAYYLVELLDTTELRPGGGFIKDYGFATLIGGRLSAAHISDANLLDATFTQSGQTLSLPAGYRWFNQVTDSWSLRDSNLDADFPTAARFAEQNYSSEHARVDLQGVMAITPALMANALAITGPIGIPELHQTVTTRNLVDLIHYYQYGPGSHGTAGATFSRAAPSTPCFRFPQIVTGNHHVAANKGSADLFQRPRGRKPAPVPQCRCDHPALGGR
;
A
#
# COMPACT_ATOMS: atom_id res chain seq x y z
N ALA A 1 -0.81 49.75 -9.32
CA ALA A 1 -1.06 48.95 -10.55
C ALA A 1 0.23 48.42 -11.18
N LEU A 2 1.16 49.30 -11.61
CA LEU A 2 2.42 48.92 -12.26
C LEU A 2 3.24 47.86 -11.52
N HIS A 3 3.32 47.92 -10.18
CA HIS A 3 4.03 46.91 -9.40
C HIS A 3 3.21 45.65 -9.14
N VAL A 4 1.89 45.74 -8.94
CA VAL A 4 1.04 44.60 -8.52
C VAL A 4 0.67 43.67 -9.68
N VAL A 5 0.50 44.21 -10.90
CA VAL A 5 0.07 43.41 -12.07
C VAL A 5 1.09 42.32 -12.44
N PRO A 6 2.41 42.60 -12.52
CA PRO A 6 3.40 41.56 -12.79
C PRO A 6 3.38 40.41 -11.77
N LEU A 7 3.15 40.70 -10.49
CA LEU A 7 3.01 39.66 -9.46
C LEU A 7 1.78 38.80 -9.70
N ALA A 8 0.64 39.42 -9.96
CA ALA A 8 -0.60 38.70 -10.23
C ALA A 8 -0.45 37.77 -11.46
N MET A 9 0.25 38.23 -12.50
CA MET A 9 0.56 37.41 -13.66
C MET A 9 1.45 36.21 -13.29
N LYS A 10 2.49 36.40 -12.48
CA LYS A 10 3.37 35.32 -12.04
C LYS A 10 2.65 34.28 -11.20
N LEU A 11 1.83 34.71 -10.24
CA LEU A 11 1.02 33.80 -9.44
C LEU A 11 -0.02 33.07 -10.29
N SER A 12 -0.61 33.73 -11.28
CA SER A 12 -1.54 33.09 -12.22
C SER A 12 -0.84 32.03 -13.08
N GLN A 13 0.37 32.33 -13.58
CA GLN A 13 1.19 31.36 -14.34
C GLN A 13 1.60 30.17 -13.48
N ALA A 14 1.96 30.39 -12.21
CA ALA A 14 2.21 29.32 -11.25
C ALA A 14 0.94 28.46 -11.05
N GLY A 15 -0.22 29.09 -10.86
CA GLY A 15 -1.49 28.38 -10.69
C GLY A 15 -1.84 27.51 -11.90
N ILE A 16 -1.65 28.02 -13.12
CA ILE A 16 -1.90 27.27 -14.36
C ILE A 16 -1.00 26.03 -14.44
N ALA A 17 0.32 26.20 -14.26
CA ALA A 17 1.26 25.08 -14.29
C ALA A 17 0.96 24.04 -13.19
N GLY A 18 0.58 24.49 -11.99
CA GLY A 18 0.16 23.58 -10.91
C GLY A 18 -1.10 22.79 -11.24
N CYS A 19 -2.09 23.43 -11.87
CA CYS A 19 -3.31 22.76 -12.34
C CYS A 19 -3.03 21.75 -13.46
N ASP A 20 -2.12 22.07 -14.39
CA ASP A 20 -1.74 21.16 -15.47
C ASP A 20 -1.04 19.90 -14.94
N ALA A 21 -0.11 20.07 -13.99
CA ALA A 21 0.53 18.96 -13.29
C ALA A 21 -0.49 18.09 -12.53
N LEU A 22 -1.39 18.73 -11.76
CA LEU A 22 -2.43 18.02 -11.00
C LEU A 22 -3.39 17.27 -11.92
N LYS A 23 -3.80 17.88 -13.02
CA LYS A 23 -4.67 17.26 -14.02
C LYS A 23 -4.04 15.98 -14.57
N LEU A 24 -2.76 16.02 -14.94
CA LEU A 24 -2.06 14.84 -15.44
C LEU A 24 -1.98 13.72 -14.39
N ILE A 25 -1.74 14.07 -13.12
CA ILE A 25 -1.75 13.11 -12.01
C ILE A 25 -3.14 12.48 -11.86
N VAL A 26 -4.19 13.30 -11.76
CA VAL A 26 -5.57 12.82 -11.62
C VAL A 26 -5.97 11.92 -12.79
N ASP A 27 -5.64 12.30 -14.02
CA ASP A 27 -5.96 11.52 -15.22
C ASP A 27 -5.27 10.13 -15.23
N ARG A 28 -4.12 9.98 -14.56
CA ARG A 28 -3.36 8.71 -14.51
C ARG A 28 -3.72 7.84 -13.31
N PHE A 29 -4.11 8.47 -12.21
CA PHE A 29 -4.48 7.79 -10.96
C PHE A 29 -5.98 7.61 -10.77
N HIS A 30 -6.83 8.14 -11.66
CA HIS A 30 -8.25 7.81 -11.63
C HIS A 30 -8.43 6.29 -11.67
N GLU A 31 -9.25 5.77 -10.75
CA GLU A 31 -9.49 4.33 -10.53
C GLU A 31 -8.19 3.51 -10.44
N PRO A 32 -7.30 3.69 -9.45
CA PRO A 32 -5.94 3.13 -9.46
C PRO A 32 -5.88 1.59 -9.44
N LEU A 33 -7.01 0.94 -9.19
CA LEU A 33 -7.19 -0.53 -9.17
C LEU A 33 -7.63 -1.11 -10.54
N SER A 34 -7.95 -0.28 -11.54
CA SER A 34 -8.33 -0.76 -12.88
C SER A 34 -7.11 -1.00 -13.78
N ILE A 35 -7.27 -1.71 -14.90
CA ILE A 35 -6.18 -2.05 -15.85
C ILE A 35 -5.84 -0.85 -16.78
N GLY A 36 -5.90 0.37 -16.25
CA GLY A 36 -5.63 1.61 -16.99
C GLY A 36 -4.14 1.87 -17.24
N ARG A 37 -3.85 2.90 -18.05
CA ARG A 37 -2.48 3.39 -18.26
C ARG A 37 -2.01 4.15 -17.02
N GLY A 38 -0.93 3.69 -16.41
CA GLY A 38 -0.22 4.40 -15.33
C GLY A 38 0.64 5.57 -15.81
N LEU A 39 1.31 6.22 -14.88
CA LEU A 39 2.34 7.22 -15.15
C LEU A 39 3.49 6.61 -15.98
N SER A 40 3.93 7.37 -16.97
CA SER A 40 5.14 7.09 -17.75
C SER A 40 6.27 8.05 -17.39
N ILE A 41 7.50 7.74 -17.82
CA ILE A 41 8.64 8.66 -17.70
C ILE A 41 8.35 10.00 -18.40
N ALA A 42 7.64 9.97 -19.53
CA ALA A 42 7.24 11.19 -20.22
C ALA A 42 6.24 12.03 -19.40
N ASP A 43 5.28 11.38 -18.74
CA ASP A 43 4.34 12.08 -17.85
C ASP A 43 5.10 12.71 -16.65
N LEU A 44 6.07 12.00 -16.07
CA LEU A 44 6.91 12.56 -15.00
C LEU A 44 7.78 13.74 -15.47
N ALA A 45 8.29 13.70 -16.69
CA ALA A 45 9.06 14.83 -17.25
C ALA A 45 8.18 16.08 -17.40
N VAL A 46 6.92 15.92 -17.80
CA VAL A 46 5.94 17.02 -17.87
C VAL A 46 5.65 17.56 -16.47
N ILE A 47 5.31 16.69 -15.51
CA ILE A 47 5.05 17.09 -14.12
C ILE A 47 6.26 17.81 -13.51
N GLY A 48 7.47 17.31 -13.74
CA GLY A 48 8.70 17.94 -13.26
C GLY A 48 8.92 19.34 -13.86
N ASN A 49 8.65 19.51 -15.16
CA ASN A 49 8.73 20.82 -15.81
C ASN A 49 7.68 21.79 -15.27
N ASP A 50 6.44 21.34 -15.06
CA ASP A 50 5.36 22.14 -14.51
C ASP A 50 5.67 22.58 -13.08
N LEU A 51 6.14 21.67 -12.21
CA LEU A 51 6.58 21.99 -10.86
C LEU A 51 7.75 22.98 -10.84
N HIS A 52 8.70 22.84 -11.78
CA HIS A 52 9.76 23.82 -11.97
C HIS A 52 9.20 25.21 -12.33
N HIS A 53 8.23 25.28 -13.23
CA HIS A 53 7.54 26.54 -13.57
C HIS A 53 6.80 27.14 -12.37
N VAL A 54 6.11 26.32 -11.57
CA VAL A 54 5.48 26.77 -10.31
C VAL A 54 6.54 27.41 -9.41
N LYS A 55 7.64 26.71 -9.15
CA LYS A 55 8.71 27.18 -8.28
C LYS A 55 9.34 28.50 -8.76
N VAL A 56 9.67 28.60 -10.04
CA VAL A 56 10.24 29.83 -10.61
C VAL A 56 9.28 31.01 -10.48
N ASN A 57 8.01 30.81 -10.83
CA ASN A 57 7.01 31.88 -10.78
C ASN A 57 6.66 32.31 -9.35
N VAL A 58 6.57 31.36 -8.41
CA VAL A 58 6.40 31.65 -6.99
C VAL A 58 7.58 32.46 -6.46
N ASN A 59 8.82 32.03 -6.72
CA ASN A 59 10.01 32.76 -6.26
C ASN A 59 10.09 34.18 -6.82
N GLN A 60 9.72 34.37 -8.08
CA GLN A 60 9.61 35.71 -8.69
C GLN A 60 8.51 36.54 -8.03
N ALA A 61 7.35 35.94 -7.72
CA ALA A 61 6.28 36.61 -7.01
C ALA A 61 6.70 37.02 -5.60
N VAL A 62 7.43 36.17 -4.86
CA VAL A 62 7.98 36.50 -3.53
C VAL A 62 8.88 37.73 -3.57
N ALA A 63 9.83 37.75 -4.51
CA ALA A 63 10.70 38.92 -4.69
C ALA A 63 9.88 40.19 -5.00
N GLY A 64 8.83 40.04 -5.82
CA GLY A 64 7.88 41.11 -6.11
C GLY A 64 7.11 41.59 -4.87
N VAL A 65 6.54 40.67 -4.07
CA VAL A 65 5.73 41.03 -2.89
C VAL A 65 6.59 41.75 -1.87
N ASN A 66 7.81 41.27 -1.64
CA ASN A 66 8.75 41.88 -0.70
C ASN A 66 9.23 43.28 -1.14
N ALA A 67 9.13 43.60 -2.43
CA ALA A 67 9.45 44.92 -2.95
C ALA A 67 8.27 45.91 -2.92
N LEU A 68 7.05 45.46 -2.58
CA LEU A 68 5.87 46.32 -2.52
C LEU A 68 5.98 47.33 -1.36
N ARG A 69 5.67 48.59 -1.66
CA ARG A 69 5.57 49.66 -0.67
C ARG A 69 4.13 49.77 -0.19
N PRO A 70 3.87 50.32 1.01
CA PRO A 70 2.50 50.58 1.47
C PRO A 70 1.67 51.39 0.46
N GLY A 71 2.31 52.33 -0.25
CA GLY A 71 1.74 53.12 -1.34
C GLY A 71 1.18 52.29 -2.50
N ASP A 72 1.79 51.14 -2.80
CA ASP A 72 1.40 50.26 -3.90
C ASP A 72 0.09 49.52 -3.62
N LEU A 73 -0.38 49.49 -2.37
CA LEU A 73 -1.58 48.77 -1.95
C LEU A 73 -2.74 49.69 -1.56
N ARG A 74 -2.51 51.01 -1.45
CA ARG A 74 -3.52 51.97 -0.93
C ARG A 74 -4.75 52.13 -1.82
N PHE A 75 -4.63 51.80 -3.10
CA PHE A 75 -5.73 51.95 -4.04
C PHE A 75 -6.83 50.88 -3.86
N ASN A 76 -6.55 49.78 -3.14
CA ASN A 76 -7.54 48.77 -2.79
C ASN A 76 -7.15 48.01 -1.50
N ALA A 77 -7.95 48.15 -0.45
CA ALA A 77 -7.73 47.49 0.84
C ALA A 77 -7.71 45.95 0.77
N TYR A 78 -8.37 45.35 -0.23
CA TYR A 78 -8.34 43.91 -0.47
C TYR A 78 -6.94 43.41 -0.84
N LEU A 79 -6.15 44.20 -1.58
CA LEU A 79 -4.81 43.79 -2.00
C LEU A 79 -3.85 43.65 -0.82
N GLY A 80 -4.02 44.46 0.23
CA GLY A 80 -3.28 44.31 1.48
C GLY A 80 -3.58 42.98 2.18
N LYS A 81 -4.85 42.55 2.18
CA LYS A 81 -5.24 41.25 2.74
C LYS A 81 -4.65 40.08 1.95
N VAL A 82 -4.75 40.12 0.62
CA VAL A 82 -4.19 39.09 -0.26
C VAL A 82 -2.67 38.98 -0.12
N ALA A 83 -1.96 40.12 -0.05
CA ALA A 83 -0.51 40.11 0.15
C ALA A 83 -0.14 39.49 1.51
N ALA A 84 -0.85 39.85 2.58
CA ALA A 84 -0.64 39.28 3.91
C ALA A 84 -0.94 37.77 3.95
N GLU A 85 -2.01 37.33 3.29
CA GLU A 85 -2.37 35.92 3.17
C GLU A 85 -1.33 35.12 2.36
N PHE A 86 -0.83 35.70 1.27
CA PHE A 86 0.27 35.11 0.51
C PHE A 86 1.52 34.94 1.37
N HIS A 87 1.92 35.97 2.13
CA HIS A 87 3.04 35.87 3.08
C HIS A 87 2.83 34.79 4.14
N HIS A 88 1.59 34.62 4.61
CA HIS A 88 1.24 33.60 5.60
C HIS A 88 1.44 32.17 5.06
N TYR A 89 1.01 31.90 3.83
CA TYR A 89 1.12 30.56 3.22
C TYR A 89 2.46 30.29 2.52
N LEU A 90 3.27 31.32 2.28
CA LEU A 90 4.51 31.21 1.52
C LEU A 90 5.48 30.15 2.07
N PRO A 91 5.78 30.08 3.39
CA PRO A 91 6.70 29.09 3.91
C PRO A 91 6.24 27.65 3.62
N PHE A 92 4.94 27.38 3.78
CA PHE A 92 4.35 26.09 3.47
C PHE A 92 4.52 25.74 1.98
N LEU A 93 4.22 26.69 1.08
CA LEU A 93 4.37 26.48 -0.36
C LEU A 93 5.84 26.22 -0.75
N GLN A 94 6.79 26.93 -0.13
CA GLN A 94 8.22 26.71 -0.38
C GLN A 94 8.69 25.34 0.08
N THR A 95 8.26 24.90 1.27
CA THR A 95 8.54 23.55 1.78
C THR A 95 7.96 22.50 0.85
N LEU A 96 6.70 22.62 0.45
CA LEU A 96 6.05 21.69 -0.47
C LEU A 96 6.79 21.55 -1.80
N LEU A 97 7.21 22.67 -2.40
CA LEU A 97 7.95 22.66 -3.66
C LEU A 97 9.34 22.05 -3.50
N GLN A 98 10.00 22.29 -2.36
CA GLN A 98 11.30 21.69 -2.07
C GLN A 98 11.20 20.17 -1.86
N GLU A 99 10.18 19.71 -1.14
CA GLU A 99 9.91 18.28 -0.94
C GLU A 99 9.56 17.60 -2.27
N ALA A 100 8.76 18.27 -3.12
CA ALA A 100 8.45 17.76 -4.45
C ALA A 100 9.72 17.59 -5.32
N ASP A 101 10.64 18.57 -5.31
CA ASP A 101 11.93 18.46 -6.01
C ASP A 101 12.79 17.30 -5.50
N GLN A 102 12.75 17.02 -4.20
CA GLN A 102 13.50 15.91 -3.59
C GLN A 102 12.87 14.55 -3.91
N LEU A 103 11.55 14.49 -4.03
CA LEU A 103 10.81 13.25 -4.25
C LEU A 103 10.76 12.86 -5.74
N LEU A 104 10.65 13.82 -6.65
CA LEU A 104 10.51 13.60 -8.10
C LEU A 104 11.53 12.59 -8.66
N PRO A 105 12.84 12.65 -8.33
CA PRO A 105 13.82 11.68 -8.82
C PRO A 105 13.61 10.24 -8.31
N ALA A 106 12.96 10.07 -7.16
CA ALA A 106 12.71 8.76 -6.55
C ALA A 106 11.40 8.12 -7.05
N LEU A 107 10.44 8.92 -7.52
CA LEU A 107 9.14 8.44 -8.01
C LEU A 107 9.22 7.34 -9.07
N PRO A 108 10.15 7.38 -10.06
CA PRO A 108 10.24 6.33 -11.06
C PRO A 108 10.42 4.93 -10.47
N ALA A 109 11.28 4.81 -9.46
CA ALA A 109 11.54 3.54 -8.77
C ALA A 109 10.39 3.18 -7.83
N LEU A 110 9.94 4.14 -7.01
CA LEU A 110 8.90 3.89 -5.99
C LEU A 110 7.55 3.50 -6.62
N LEU A 111 7.18 4.12 -7.72
CA LEU A 111 5.89 3.87 -8.39
C LEU A 111 6.00 2.81 -9.49
N GLY A 112 7.17 2.23 -9.70
CA GLY A 112 7.40 1.24 -10.73
C GLY A 112 7.16 1.76 -12.15
N ILE A 113 7.60 2.99 -12.44
CA ILE A 113 7.45 3.64 -13.75
C ILE A 113 8.58 3.22 -14.71
N SER A 114 9.79 3.02 -14.19
CA SER A 114 10.95 2.54 -14.96
C SER A 114 10.96 1.01 -15.11
N ALA A 115 10.56 0.29 -14.06
CA ALA A 115 10.38 -1.15 -13.99
C ALA A 115 9.36 -1.47 -12.88
N PRO A 116 8.68 -2.63 -12.88
CA PRO A 116 7.75 -2.98 -11.80
C PRO A 116 8.40 -2.88 -10.42
N ALA A 117 7.73 -2.22 -9.47
CA ALA A 117 8.20 -2.09 -8.09
C ALA A 117 7.46 -3.09 -7.20
N TYR A 118 8.20 -3.88 -6.44
CA TYR A 118 7.66 -4.93 -5.56
C TYR A 118 7.80 -4.50 -4.10
N TYR A 119 6.72 -4.55 -3.36
CA TYR A 119 6.70 -4.25 -1.93
C TYR A 119 6.22 -5.45 -1.15
N LEU A 120 6.94 -5.80 -0.09
CA LEU A 120 6.44 -6.74 0.91
C LEU A 120 5.39 -6.01 1.75
N VAL A 121 4.21 -6.60 1.89
CA VAL A 121 3.11 -6.06 2.69
C VAL A 121 2.95 -6.94 3.91
N GLU A 122 2.97 -6.34 5.09
CA GLU A 122 2.74 -7.01 6.38
C GLU A 122 1.38 -6.59 6.93
N LEU A 123 0.55 -7.57 7.29
CA LEU A 123 -0.70 -7.31 8.01
C LEU A 123 -0.47 -7.60 9.49
N LEU A 124 -0.51 -6.52 10.28
CA LEU A 124 -0.20 -6.57 11.69
C LEU A 124 -1.44 -6.86 12.53
N ASP A 125 -1.32 -7.80 13.46
CA ASP A 125 -2.26 -8.02 14.55
C ASP A 125 -1.82 -7.20 15.76
N THR A 126 -2.57 -6.12 16.03
CA THR A 126 -2.28 -5.20 17.14
C THR A 126 -2.67 -5.78 18.51
N THR A 127 -3.33 -6.93 18.58
CA THR A 127 -3.66 -7.58 19.85
C THR A 127 -2.46 -8.32 20.47
N GLU A 128 -1.50 -8.71 19.63
CA GLU A 128 -0.20 -9.23 20.04
C GLU A 128 0.87 -8.16 19.77
N LEU A 129 0.98 -7.21 20.71
CA LEU A 129 1.78 -6.01 20.51
C LEU A 129 3.29 -6.32 20.44
N ARG A 130 3.95 -5.73 19.44
CA ARG A 130 5.40 -5.74 19.24
C ARG A 130 5.92 -4.34 18.94
N PRO A 131 7.22 -4.05 19.12
CA PRO A 131 7.78 -2.73 18.83
C PRO A 131 7.46 -2.21 17.43
N GLY A 132 7.42 -3.08 16.42
CA GLY A 132 7.03 -2.74 15.04
C GLY A 132 5.52 -2.51 14.82
N GLY A 133 4.69 -2.54 15.85
CA GLY A 133 3.26 -2.19 15.78
C GLY A 133 2.27 -3.35 15.94
N GLY A 134 2.72 -4.59 16.07
CA GLY A 134 1.87 -5.78 16.23
C GLY A 134 2.55 -7.05 15.71
N PHE A 135 1.91 -8.21 15.83
CA PHE A 135 2.39 -9.45 15.26
C PHE A 135 2.17 -9.47 13.74
N ILE A 136 3.19 -9.83 12.94
CA ILE A 136 3.01 -10.01 11.50
C ILE A 136 2.28 -11.34 11.28
N LYS A 137 0.96 -11.26 11.16
CA LYS A 137 0.11 -12.46 11.04
C LYS A 137 0.06 -12.97 9.62
N ASP A 138 -0.18 -12.04 8.69
CA ASP A 138 -0.26 -12.33 7.27
C ASP A 138 0.72 -11.42 6.53
N TYR A 139 1.17 -11.87 5.37
CA TYR A 139 2.06 -11.11 4.51
C TYR A 139 1.59 -11.19 3.06
N GLY A 140 2.13 -10.32 2.21
CA GLY A 140 1.79 -10.31 0.81
C GLY A 140 2.72 -9.47 -0.03
N PHE A 141 2.36 -9.32 -1.30
CA PHE A 141 3.08 -8.43 -2.21
C PHE A 141 2.14 -7.42 -2.84
N ALA A 142 2.58 -6.17 -2.88
CA ALA A 142 2.00 -5.15 -3.73
C ALA A 142 2.98 -4.87 -4.88
N THR A 143 2.51 -5.08 -6.11
CA THR A 143 3.29 -4.72 -7.31
C THR A 143 2.74 -3.44 -7.91
N LEU A 144 3.57 -2.42 -8.00
CA LEU A 144 3.25 -1.16 -8.69
C LEU A 144 3.84 -1.15 -10.09
N ILE A 145 3.02 -0.79 -11.07
CA ILE A 145 3.43 -0.58 -12.47
C ILE A 145 2.86 0.77 -12.90
N GLY A 146 3.73 1.75 -13.13
CA GLY A 146 3.32 3.11 -13.47
C GLY A 146 2.44 3.77 -12.40
N GLY A 147 2.65 3.47 -11.13
CA GLY A 147 1.85 3.95 -10.00
C GLY A 147 0.53 3.21 -9.78
N ARG A 148 0.25 2.16 -10.55
CA ARG A 148 -0.99 1.39 -10.43
C ARG A 148 -0.73 0.06 -9.73
N LEU A 149 -1.64 -0.34 -8.85
CA LEU A 149 -1.57 -1.63 -8.17
C LEU A 149 -1.96 -2.73 -9.15
N SER A 150 -0.99 -3.55 -9.55
CA SER A 150 -1.18 -4.62 -10.54
C SER A 150 -1.79 -5.88 -9.92
N ALA A 151 -1.28 -6.27 -8.76
CA ALA A 151 -1.74 -7.44 -8.02
C ALA A 151 -1.50 -7.25 -6.52
N ALA A 152 -2.37 -7.86 -5.72
CA ALA A 152 -2.17 -8.05 -4.30
C ALA A 152 -2.48 -9.50 -3.96
N HIS A 153 -1.54 -10.17 -3.31
CA HIS A 153 -1.74 -11.52 -2.79
C HIS A 153 -1.38 -11.52 -1.32
N ILE A 154 -2.27 -12.05 -0.48
CA ILE A 154 -2.05 -12.18 0.96
C ILE A 154 -2.00 -13.67 1.32
N SER A 155 -1.08 -14.04 2.20
CA SER A 155 -0.86 -15.39 2.71
C SER A 155 -0.57 -15.35 4.22
N ASP A 156 -0.96 -16.40 4.92
CA ASP A 156 -0.66 -16.59 6.35
C ASP A 156 0.86 -16.81 6.54
N ALA A 157 1.49 -16.00 7.39
CA ALA A 157 2.91 -16.09 7.66
C ALA A 157 3.30 -17.44 8.27
N ASN A 158 2.39 -18.10 9.02
CA ASN A 158 2.68 -19.42 9.58
C ASN A 158 2.89 -20.49 8.50
N LEU A 159 2.27 -20.34 7.32
CA LEU A 159 2.48 -21.28 6.22
C LEU A 159 3.89 -21.17 5.64
N LEU A 160 4.42 -19.95 5.58
CA LEU A 160 5.80 -19.67 5.18
C LEU A 160 6.77 -20.29 6.20
N ASP A 161 6.60 -19.92 7.46
CA ASP A 161 7.47 -20.35 8.57
C ASP A 161 7.47 -21.86 8.77
N ALA A 162 6.30 -22.49 8.73
CA ALA A 162 6.17 -23.94 8.88
C ALA A 162 6.87 -24.66 7.73
N THR A 163 6.75 -24.17 6.49
CA THR A 163 7.43 -24.77 5.33
C THR A 163 8.95 -24.69 5.48
N PHE A 164 9.46 -23.54 5.94
CA PHE A 164 10.89 -23.32 6.15
C PHE A 164 11.45 -24.15 7.32
N THR A 165 10.76 -24.21 8.45
CA THR A 165 11.21 -25.00 9.60
C THR A 165 11.11 -26.51 9.35
N GLN A 166 10.07 -26.97 8.63
CA GLN A 166 9.94 -28.37 8.23
C GLN A 166 11.01 -28.84 7.25
N SER A 167 11.66 -27.95 6.51
CA SER A 167 12.83 -28.29 5.68
C SER A 167 14.12 -28.47 6.52
N GLY A 168 14.05 -28.24 7.83
CA GLY A 168 15.18 -28.30 8.76
C GLY A 168 15.99 -27.00 8.83
N GLN A 169 15.47 -25.91 8.25
CA GLN A 169 16.12 -24.60 8.28
C GLN A 169 15.59 -23.76 9.45
N THR A 170 16.40 -22.83 9.94
CA THR A 170 16.03 -21.91 11.02
C THR A 170 16.82 -20.61 10.89
N LEU A 171 16.23 -19.50 11.33
CA LEU A 171 16.89 -18.21 11.46
C LEU A 171 17.18 -17.92 12.93
N SER A 172 18.40 -17.50 13.21
CA SER A 172 18.83 -17.18 14.57
C SER A 172 18.35 -15.79 14.99
N LEU A 173 17.73 -15.71 16.17
CA LEU A 173 17.37 -14.44 16.80
C LEU A 173 18.64 -13.60 17.10
N PRO A 174 18.73 -12.34 16.61
CA PRO A 174 19.88 -11.49 16.90
C PRO A 174 20.02 -11.22 18.41
N ALA A 175 21.26 -11.04 18.88
CA ALA A 175 21.56 -10.92 20.31
C ALA A 175 20.78 -9.80 21.01
N GLY A 176 20.54 -8.68 20.31
CA GLY A 176 19.78 -7.53 20.82
C GLY A 176 18.31 -7.83 21.11
N TYR A 177 17.74 -8.90 20.55
CA TYR A 177 16.32 -9.26 20.70
C TYR A 177 16.08 -10.48 21.59
N ARG A 178 17.11 -11.00 22.28
CA ARG A 178 17.00 -12.17 23.17
C ARG A 178 16.01 -12.02 24.33
N TRP A 179 15.55 -10.81 24.61
CA TRP A 179 14.47 -10.54 25.57
C TRP A 179 13.12 -11.11 25.09
N PHE A 180 12.95 -11.33 23.78
CA PHE A 180 11.73 -11.87 23.19
C PHE A 180 11.77 -13.41 23.19
N ASN A 181 11.27 -14.01 24.28
CA ASN A 181 11.27 -15.45 24.50
C ASN A 181 10.13 -16.22 23.80
N GLN A 182 9.35 -15.55 22.95
CA GLN A 182 8.25 -16.14 22.19
C GLN A 182 8.70 -16.76 20.86
N VAL A 183 9.93 -16.51 20.44
CA VAL A 183 10.54 -17.24 19.31
C VAL A 183 10.89 -18.64 19.78
N THR A 184 10.18 -19.65 19.28
CA THR A 184 10.39 -21.04 19.68
C THR A 184 11.37 -21.77 18.75
N ASP A 185 11.12 -21.75 17.45
CA ASP A 185 11.81 -22.62 16.49
C ASP A 185 12.73 -21.85 15.52
N SER A 186 12.27 -20.70 15.05
CA SER A 186 12.98 -19.87 14.07
C SER A 186 12.55 -18.42 14.23
N TRP A 187 13.50 -17.49 14.13
CA TRP A 187 13.22 -16.06 14.04
C TRP A 187 12.80 -15.70 12.61
N SER A 188 11.60 -16.13 12.25
CA SER A 188 11.02 -16.06 10.91
C SER A 188 10.47 -14.68 10.55
N LEU A 189 9.93 -14.50 9.34
CA LEU A 189 9.34 -13.24 8.87
C LEU A 189 8.35 -12.69 9.89
N ARG A 190 7.50 -13.55 10.44
CA ARG A 190 6.47 -13.17 11.40
C ARG A 190 7.03 -12.45 12.64
N ASP A 191 8.27 -12.77 13.01
CA ASP A 191 8.98 -12.29 14.21
C ASP A 191 10.04 -11.22 13.90
N SER A 192 10.14 -10.74 12.66
CA SER A 192 11.18 -9.80 12.22
C SER A 192 11.03 -8.37 12.74
N ASN A 193 9.87 -8.01 13.30
CA ASN A 193 9.52 -6.62 13.68
C ASN A 193 9.70 -6.29 15.17
N LEU A 194 10.77 -6.80 15.78
CA LEU A 194 11.10 -6.56 17.20
C LEU A 194 11.84 -5.24 17.45
N ASP A 195 12.15 -4.46 16.42
CA ASP A 195 12.71 -3.13 16.55
C ASP A 195 11.64 -2.04 16.46
N ALA A 196 11.78 -0.96 17.24
CA ALA A 196 10.90 0.21 17.16
C ALA A 196 11.29 1.15 16.01
N ASP A 197 12.53 1.05 15.52
CA ASP A 197 12.96 1.69 14.28
C ASP A 197 12.44 0.89 13.08
N PHE A 198 11.34 1.37 12.48
CA PHE A 198 10.69 0.68 11.37
C PHE A 198 11.62 0.36 10.19
N PRO A 199 12.54 1.25 9.76
CA PRO A 199 13.52 0.90 8.73
C PRO A 199 14.41 -0.29 9.09
N THR A 200 14.75 -0.47 10.37
CA THR A 200 15.49 -1.64 10.85
C THR A 200 14.63 -2.90 10.83
N ALA A 201 13.40 -2.83 11.34
CA ALA A 201 12.43 -3.94 11.26
C ALA A 201 12.15 -4.38 9.81
N ALA A 202 11.95 -3.43 8.90
CA ALA A 202 11.71 -3.67 7.48
C ALA A 202 12.87 -4.44 6.81
N ARG A 203 14.13 -4.08 7.12
CA ARG A 203 15.29 -4.81 6.59
C ARG A 203 15.34 -6.26 7.08
N PHE A 204 14.94 -6.51 8.34
CA PHE A 204 14.83 -7.87 8.84
C PHE A 204 13.71 -8.65 8.16
N ALA A 205 12.57 -8.02 7.90
CA ALA A 205 11.49 -8.65 7.15
C ALA A 205 11.93 -9.04 5.73
N GLU A 206 12.61 -8.15 5.01
CA GLU A 206 13.18 -8.43 3.68
C GLU A 206 14.18 -9.59 3.72
N GLN A 207 15.06 -9.61 4.72
CA GLN A 207 16.07 -10.65 4.92
C GLN A 207 15.41 -12.00 5.24
N ASN A 208 14.45 -12.02 6.17
CA ASN A 208 13.80 -13.24 6.62
C ASN A 208 12.96 -13.84 5.50
N TYR A 209 12.13 -13.03 4.82
CA TYR A 209 11.37 -13.49 3.67
C TYR A 209 12.28 -14.06 2.55
N SER A 210 13.38 -13.37 2.24
CA SER A 210 14.33 -13.84 1.23
C SER A 210 14.98 -15.17 1.61
N SER A 211 15.12 -15.44 2.90
CA SER A 211 15.70 -16.68 3.44
C SER A 211 14.68 -17.82 3.46
N GLU A 212 13.42 -17.52 3.75
CA GLU A 212 12.36 -18.51 3.93
C GLU A 212 11.71 -18.97 2.63
N HIS A 213 11.69 -18.12 1.60
CA HIS A 213 11.06 -18.45 0.32
C HIS A 213 11.98 -18.26 -0.87
N ALA A 214 12.20 -17.00 -1.26
CA ALA A 214 12.97 -16.67 -2.44
C ALA A 214 13.40 -15.21 -2.37
N ARG A 215 14.57 -14.94 -2.94
CA ARG A 215 15.06 -13.58 -3.10
C ARG A 215 14.18 -12.82 -4.09
N VAL A 216 13.53 -11.77 -3.60
CA VAL A 216 12.78 -10.80 -4.40
C VAL A 216 13.49 -9.45 -4.27
N ASP A 217 13.62 -8.72 -5.38
CA ASP A 217 14.16 -7.36 -5.35
C ASP A 217 13.06 -6.41 -4.87
N LEU A 218 12.99 -6.26 -3.55
CA LEU A 218 11.97 -5.45 -2.89
C LEU A 218 12.39 -3.98 -2.90
N GLN A 219 11.44 -3.13 -3.24
CA GLN A 219 11.59 -1.67 -3.17
C GLN A 219 11.34 -1.15 -1.75
N GLY A 220 10.72 -1.97 -0.90
CA GLY A 220 10.54 -1.73 0.53
C GLY A 220 9.46 -2.62 1.16
N VAL A 221 9.14 -2.31 2.42
CA VAL A 221 8.12 -2.99 3.22
C VAL A 221 7.02 -2.01 3.62
N MET A 222 5.78 -2.47 3.55
CA MET A 222 4.59 -1.74 4.01
C MET A 222 3.89 -2.52 5.11
N ALA A 223 3.86 -1.98 6.33
CA ALA A 223 3.10 -2.56 7.42
C ALA A 223 1.73 -1.90 7.55
N ILE A 224 0.67 -2.71 7.56
CA ILE A 224 -0.72 -2.29 7.60
C ILE A 224 -1.35 -2.77 8.91
N THR A 225 -1.85 -1.81 9.69
CA THR A 225 -2.60 -2.09 10.92
C THR A 225 -4.12 -2.03 10.68
N PRO A 226 -4.94 -2.65 11.56
CA PRO A 226 -6.39 -2.48 11.53
C PRO A 226 -6.84 -1.02 11.66
N ALA A 227 -6.07 -0.19 12.37
CA ALA A 227 -6.33 1.24 12.46
C ALA A 227 -6.18 1.95 11.09
N LEU A 228 -5.14 1.63 10.32
CA LEU A 228 -4.98 2.16 8.95
C LEU A 228 -6.14 1.73 8.05
N MET A 229 -6.54 0.46 8.14
CA MET A 229 -7.69 -0.07 7.38
C MET A 229 -9.01 0.64 7.76
N ALA A 230 -9.24 0.91 9.05
CA ALA A 230 -10.41 1.65 9.50
C ALA A 230 -10.40 3.11 9.00
N ASN A 231 -9.24 3.77 9.02
CA ASN A 231 -9.09 5.12 8.49
C ASN A 231 -9.33 5.17 6.98
N ALA A 232 -8.86 4.18 6.23
CA ALA A 232 -9.15 4.07 4.81
C ALA A 232 -10.66 3.89 4.56
N LEU A 233 -11.33 3.03 5.33
CA LEU A 233 -12.79 2.82 5.27
C LEU A 233 -13.60 4.08 5.60
N ALA A 234 -13.08 4.98 6.43
CA ALA A 234 -13.73 6.25 6.72
C ALA A 234 -13.80 7.16 5.47
N ILE A 235 -12.88 6.99 4.53
CA ILE A 235 -12.81 7.74 3.27
C ILE A 235 -13.63 7.04 2.17
N THR A 236 -13.45 5.73 2.01
CA THR A 236 -14.12 4.96 0.96
C THR A 236 -15.59 4.68 1.26
N GLY A 237 -15.98 4.74 2.53
CA GLY A 237 -17.26 4.24 3.02
C GLY A 237 -17.27 2.72 3.19
N PRO A 238 -18.43 2.15 3.60
CA PRO A 238 -18.61 0.72 3.80
C PRO A 238 -18.30 -0.13 2.56
N ILE A 239 -17.68 -1.28 2.76
CA ILE A 239 -17.34 -2.23 1.70
C ILE A 239 -18.10 -3.55 1.92
N GLY A 240 -18.87 -3.96 0.92
CA GLY A 240 -19.51 -5.27 0.91
C GLY A 240 -18.51 -6.37 0.55
N ILE A 241 -18.51 -7.47 1.29
CA ILE A 241 -17.78 -8.71 0.96
C ILE A 241 -18.83 -9.79 0.67
N PRO A 242 -19.24 -9.96 -0.61
CA PRO A 242 -20.32 -10.86 -0.99
C PRO A 242 -20.09 -12.30 -0.54
N GLU A 243 -18.85 -12.78 -0.61
CA GLU A 243 -18.45 -14.15 -0.26
C GLU A 243 -18.69 -14.48 1.22
N LEU A 244 -18.63 -13.45 2.08
CA LEU A 244 -18.85 -13.57 3.51
C LEU A 244 -20.26 -13.12 3.92
N HIS A 245 -21.07 -12.62 2.98
CA HIS A 245 -22.35 -11.96 3.27
C HIS A 245 -22.22 -10.87 4.35
N GLN A 246 -21.08 -10.16 4.38
CA GLN A 246 -20.80 -9.10 5.35
C GLN A 246 -20.69 -7.74 4.67
N THR A 247 -21.02 -6.70 5.40
CA THR A 247 -20.62 -5.32 5.07
C THR A 247 -19.64 -4.84 6.12
N VAL A 248 -18.42 -4.56 5.69
CA VAL A 248 -17.35 -4.04 6.53
C VAL A 248 -17.49 -2.53 6.61
N THR A 249 -17.46 -2.04 7.84
CA THR A 249 -17.57 -0.64 8.21
C THR A 249 -16.44 -0.30 9.17
N THR A 250 -16.20 0.99 9.39
CA THR A 250 -15.25 1.45 10.42
C THR A 250 -15.58 0.94 11.83
N ARG A 251 -16.86 0.61 12.09
CA ARG A 251 -17.34 0.19 13.41
C ARG A 251 -17.18 -1.30 13.70
N ASN A 252 -17.24 -2.15 12.67
CA ASN A 252 -17.20 -3.61 12.82
C ASN A 252 -15.94 -4.25 12.21
N LEU A 253 -15.04 -3.48 11.59
CA LEU A 253 -13.84 -4.01 10.94
C LEU A 253 -13.02 -4.90 11.90
N VAL A 254 -12.67 -4.39 13.07
CA VAL A 254 -11.81 -5.11 14.03
C VAL A 254 -12.52 -6.35 14.56
N ASP A 255 -13.82 -6.25 14.88
CA ASP A 255 -14.60 -7.41 15.35
C ASP A 255 -14.70 -8.49 14.28
N LEU A 256 -14.91 -8.10 13.01
CA LEU A 256 -14.95 -9.05 11.91
C LEU A 256 -13.59 -9.71 11.69
N ILE A 257 -12.50 -8.95 11.75
CA ILE A 257 -11.14 -9.51 11.71
C ILE A 257 -10.99 -10.57 12.80
N HIS A 258 -11.25 -10.25 14.06
CA HIS A 258 -11.12 -11.21 15.17
C HIS A 258 -12.08 -12.41 15.05
N TYR A 259 -13.30 -12.19 14.58
CA TYR A 259 -14.27 -13.25 14.36
C TYR A 259 -13.76 -14.27 13.34
N TYR A 260 -13.27 -13.80 12.19
CA TYR A 260 -12.75 -14.69 11.14
C TYR A 260 -11.37 -15.26 11.47
N GLN A 261 -10.62 -14.62 12.37
CA GLN A 261 -9.32 -15.12 12.83
C GLN A 261 -9.43 -16.19 13.92
N TYR A 262 -10.29 -16.00 14.90
CA TYR A 262 -10.36 -16.87 16.09
C TYR A 262 -11.66 -17.70 16.19
N GLY A 263 -12.64 -17.44 15.32
CA GLY A 263 -13.95 -18.08 15.34
C GLY A 263 -14.98 -17.42 16.27
N PRO A 264 -16.24 -17.88 16.26
CA PRO A 264 -17.31 -17.33 17.07
C PRO A 264 -17.04 -17.48 18.58
N GLY A 265 -16.92 -16.36 19.29
CA GLY A 265 -16.73 -16.31 20.75
C GLY A 265 -15.54 -15.47 21.25
N SER A 266 -14.70 -14.97 20.35
CA SER A 266 -13.49 -14.19 20.64
C SER A 266 -13.71 -12.67 20.79
N HIS A 267 -14.94 -12.22 21.07
CA HIS A 267 -15.22 -10.79 21.21
C HIS A 267 -14.44 -10.19 22.39
N GLY A 268 -13.45 -9.36 22.07
CA GLY A 268 -13.00 -8.32 22.99
C GLY A 268 -14.22 -7.49 23.39
N THR A 269 -14.36 -7.22 24.68
CA THR A 269 -15.53 -6.57 25.27
C THR A 269 -15.74 -5.15 24.73
N ALA A 270 -16.43 -5.02 23.59
CA ALA A 270 -17.10 -3.82 23.12
C ALA A 270 -18.32 -4.25 22.29
N GLY A 271 -19.51 -3.99 22.82
CA GLY A 271 -20.76 -4.62 22.40
C GLY A 271 -21.11 -4.52 20.90
N ALA A 272 -21.27 -5.68 20.27
CA ALA A 272 -22.21 -5.89 19.18
C ALA A 272 -22.75 -7.33 19.27
N THR A 273 -24.02 -7.48 19.64
CA THR A 273 -24.69 -8.78 19.74
C THR A 273 -25.01 -9.27 18.33
N PHE A 274 -24.31 -10.30 17.85
CA PHE A 274 -24.65 -10.96 16.59
C PHE A 274 -25.53 -12.19 16.83
N SER A 275 -26.65 -12.25 16.09
CA SER A 275 -27.62 -13.35 16.14
C SER A 275 -27.02 -14.65 15.59
N ARG A 276 -27.30 -15.75 16.27
CA ARG A 276 -26.70 -17.08 16.09
C ARG A 276 -27.35 -17.83 14.93
N ALA A 277 -26.63 -17.99 13.82
CA ALA A 277 -26.88 -19.05 12.85
C ALA A 277 -25.62 -19.35 12.01
N ALA A 278 -24.88 -20.42 12.33
CA ALA A 278 -23.89 -21.02 11.43
C ALA A 278 -23.77 -22.53 11.70
N PRO A 279 -23.81 -23.40 10.66
CA PRO A 279 -23.38 -24.78 10.78
C PRO A 279 -21.85 -24.89 10.69
N SER A 280 -21.31 -25.87 11.41
CA SER A 280 -19.90 -26.11 11.67
C SER A 280 -19.19 -26.93 10.59
N THR A 281 -18.22 -26.35 9.88
CA THR A 281 -17.05 -27.06 9.31
C THR A 281 -15.89 -26.08 9.03
N PRO A 282 -14.67 -26.26 9.57
CA PRO A 282 -13.55 -25.36 9.30
C PRO A 282 -12.67 -25.92 8.17
N CYS A 283 -12.75 -25.27 7.00
CA CYS A 283 -11.71 -25.32 5.99
C CYS A 283 -11.77 -23.98 5.23
N PHE A 284 -11.25 -22.92 5.83
CA PHE A 284 -11.29 -21.60 5.22
C PHE A 284 -9.95 -21.30 4.55
N ARG A 285 -9.93 -21.42 3.21
CA ARG A 285 -9.03 -20.61 2.37
C ARG A 285 -9.54 -19.18 2.43
N PHE A 286 -8.66 -18.22 2.74
CA PHE A 286 -8.96 -16.81 2.51
C PHE A 286 -9.30 -16.61 1.02
N PRO A 287 -10.47 -16.02 0.68
CA PRO A 287 -10.76 -15.66 -0.69
C PRO A 287 -9.73 -14.62 -1.16
N GLN A 288 -9.17 -14.86 -2.34
CA GLN A 288 -8.37 -13.88 -3.06
C GLN A 288 -9.24 -12.65 -3.32
N ILE A 289 -8.88 -11.50 -2.74
CA ILE A 289 -9.53 -10.24 -3.06
C ILE A 289 -8.78 -9.61 -4.23
N VAL A 290 -9.52 -9.29 -5.29
CA VAL A 290 -9.12 -8.69 -6.57
C VAL A 290 -8.63 -9.67 -7.65
N THR A 291 -9.57 -10.22 -8.43
CA THR A 291 -9.53 -10.14 -9.90
C THR A 291 -10.97 -10.15 -10.43
N GLY A 292 -11.34 -9.10 -11.16
CA GLY A 292 -12.57 -9.12 -11.96
C GLY A 292 -12.45 -10.17 -13.06
N ASN A 293 -13.48 -10.99 -13.19
CA ASN A 293 -13.65 -12.00 -14.23
C ASN A 293 -13.31 -11.46 -15.62
N HIS A 294 -12.24 -11.94 -16.26
CA HIS A 294 -12.18 -12.12 -17.71
C HIS A 294 -11.21 -13.25 -18.08
N HIS A 295 -11.74 -14.24 -18.80
CA HIS A 295 -10.97 -15.31 -19.43
C HIS A 295 -9.89 -14.74 -20.35
N VAL A 296 -8.62 -14.99 -20.01
CA VAL A 296 -7.51 -14.84 -20.96
C VAL A 296 -7.20 -16.22 -21.53
N ALA A 297 -7.47 -16.38 -22.82
CA ALA A 297 -7.05 -17.53 -23.60
C ALA A 297 -5.51 -17.62 -23.60
N ALA A 298 -4.99 -18.80 -23.27
CA ALA A 298 -3.57 -19.11 -23.30
C ALA A 298 -3.02 -18.99 -24.73
N ASN A 299 -2.14 -18.01 -24.96
CA ASN A 299 -1.37 -17.94 -26.20
C ASN A 299 -0.09 -18.76 -26.03
N LYS A 300 0.06 -19.78 -26.88
CA LYS A 300 1.25 -20.64 -26.95
C LYS A 300 2.42 -19.84 -27.53
N GLY A 301 3.52 -19.74 -26.80
CA GLY A 301 4.79 -19.31 -27.37
C GLY A 301 5.87 -19.20 -26.30
N SER A 302 7.00 -19.86 -26.53
CA SER A 302 8.22 -19.87 -25.70
C SER A 302 8.27 -20.95 -24.61
N ALA A 303 8.22 -22.21 -25.03
CA ALA A 303 8.85 -23.31 -24.30
C ALA A 303 10.11 -23.70 -25.08
N ASP A 304 11.29 -23.35 -24.55
CA ASP A 304 12.51 -24.14 -24.74
C ASP A 304 13.66 -23.50 -23.96
N LEU A 305 13.96 -24.08 -22.79
CA LEU A 305 15.29 -24.17 -22.17
C LEU A 305 15.09 -24.73 -20.76
N PHE A 306 15.20 -26.05 -20.61
CA PHE A 306 15.84 -26.75 -19.48
C PHE A 306 15.67 -28.25 -19.68
N GLN A 307 16.75 -28.91 -20.15
CA GLN A 307 16.84 -30.35 -20.26
C GLN A 307 16.83 -31.00 -18.87
N ARG A 308 15.95 -31.99 -18.63
CA ARG A 308 16.00 -32.92 -17.49
C ARG A 308 16.58 -34.27 -17.94
N PRO A 309 17.36 -34.98 -17.11
CA PRO A 309 17.55 -36.42 -17.27
C PRO A 309 16.33 -37.20 -16.74
N ARG A 310 16.02 -38.31 -17.43
CA ARG A 310 14.87 -39.19 -17.20
C ARG A 310 15.07 -40.10 -15.98
N GLY A 311 13.98 -40.36 -15.25
CA GLY A 311 13.81 -41.66 -14.56
C GLY A 311 13.18 -41.65 -13.16
N ARG A 312 11.84 -41.56 -13.07
CA ARG A 312 10.95 -42.37 -12.19
C ARG A 312 9.50 -41.86 -12.32
N LYS A 313 8.56 -42.78 -12.56
CA LYS A 313 7.11 -42.50 -12.58
C LYS A 313 6.62 -42.23 -11.15
N PRO A 314 5.79 -41.20 -10.88
CA PRO A 314 5.09 -41.09 -9.61
C PRO A 314 3.83 -41.98 -9.58
N ALA A 315 3.56 -42.56 -8.41
CA ALA A 315 2.40 -43.38 -8.10
C ALA A 315 1.09 -42.54 -8.07
N PRO A 316 -0.08 -43.15 -8.30
CA PRO A 316 -1.34 -42.40 -8.36
C PRO A 316 -1.75 -41.84 -6.99
N VAL A 317 -2.15 -40.57 -6.97
CA VAL A 317 -2.74 -39.86 -5.82
C VAL A 317 -4.19 -40.35 -5.63
N PRO A 318 -4.65 -40.65 -4.39
CA PRO A 318 -6.02 -41.09 -4.17
C PRO A 318 -6.99 -39.91 -4.33
N GLN A 319 -8.00 -40.08 -5.18
CA GLN A 319 -9.12 -39.16 -5.31
C GLN A 319 -10.07 -39.34 -4.12
N CYS A 320 -10.26 -38.30 -3.31
CA CYS A 320 -11.37 -38.24 -2.37
C CYS A 320 -12.69 -38.04 -3.14
N ARG A 321 -13.56 -39.06 -3.14
CA ARG A 321 -14.95 -38.96 -3.59
C ARG A 321 -15.78 -38.26 -2.53
N CYS A 322 -16.48 -37.19 -2.91
CA CYS A 322 -17.62 -36.68 -2.15
C CYS A 322 -18.89 -37.33 -2.72
N ASP A 323 -19.49 -38.26 -1.97
CA ASP A 323 -20.81 -38.80 -2.28
C ASP A 323 -21.88 -37.74 -1.95
N HIS A 324 -22.68 -37.35 -2.95
CA HIS A 324 -23.90 -36.56 -2.75
C HIS A 324 -25.07 -37.49 -2.46
N PRO A 325 -25.89 -37.28 -1.40
CA PRO A 325 -27.16 -37.96 -1.28
C PRO A 325 -28.17 -37.37 -2.29
N ALA A 326 -28.79 -38.25 -3.06
CA ALA A 326 -29.82 -37.92 -4.04
C ALA A 326 -31.08 -37.36 -3.36
N LEU A 327 -31.53 -36.19 -3.82
CA LEU A 327 -32.87 -35.67 -3.53
C LEU A 327 -33.87 -36.41 -4.43
N GLY A 328 -34.58 -37.39 -3.85
CA GLY A 328 -35.73 -38.04 -4.47
C GLY A 328 -36.94 -37.09 -4.49
N GLY A 329 -37.52 -36.92 -5.67
CA GLY A 329 -38.79 -36.22 -5.86
C GLY A 329 -39.97 -37.18 -5.88
N ARG A 330 -41.04 -36.75 -5.20
CA ARG A 330 -42.40 -37.31 -5.08
C ARG A 330 -42.56 -38.59 -4.26
#